data_AF-D8THX2-F1
#
_entry.id   AF-D8THX2-F1
#
_cell.length_a   1.000
_cell.length_b   1.000
_cell.length_c   1.000
_cell.angle_alpha   90.00
_cell.angle_beta   90.00
_cell.angle_gamma   90.00
#
_symmetry.space_group_name_H-M   'P 1'
#
loop_
_entity.id
_entity.type
_entity.pdbx_description
1 polymer ?
#
loop_
_entity_poly.entity_id
_entity_poly.type
_entity_poly.pdbx_seq_one_letter_code
_entity_poly.pdbx_strand_id
1 'polypeptide(L)'
;MYYNDLYFNGVLSGNTTVEWSSSRMTLCGGTCKYHPLSGCQIKLSEPLLKLRPVRDLKMVLLHEMIHAHNMTLRIRDPDPGGHGPPFVDLMNKINKSTIPDPQRPPGGYRITTTHSMHGEVDNYRTHWWECERCKKVIKRSMNRPPQEADCIG
;
A
#
# COMPACT_ATOMS: atom_id res chain seq x y z
N MET A 1 -9.58 8.65 -15.47
CA MET A 1 -8.94 8.29 -14.18
C MET A 1 -7.46 8.13 -14.50
N TYR A 2 -6.63 9.18 -14.38
CA TYR A 2 -5.37 9.34 -15.16
C TYR A 2 -4.50 8.07 -15.29
N TYR A 3 -4.05 7.49 -14.18
CA TYR A 3 -3.20 6.29 -14.22
C TYR A 3 -3.92 5.05 -14.74
N ASN A 4 -5.23 4.93 -14.52
CA ASN A 4 -6.03 3.82 -15.04
C ASN A 4 -5.97 3.78 -16.56
N ASP A 5 -6.18 4.92 -17.19
CA ASP A 5 -6.18 5.04 -18.64
C ASP A 5 -4.77 4.80 -19.20
N LEU A 6 -3.75 5.27 -18.49
CA LEU A 6 -2.35 5.23 -18.94
C LEU A 6 -1.66 3.87 -18.74
N TYR A 7 -1.89 3.20 -17.60
CA TYR A 7 -1.15 2.00 -17.19
C TYR A 7 -2.01 0.74 -17.06
N PHE A 8 -3.34 0.89 -16.98
CA PHE A 8 -4.26 -0.21 -16.68
C PHE A 8 -5.38 -0.37 -17.73
N ASN A 9 -5.22 0.25 -18.91
CA ASN A 9 -6.15 0.15 -20.04
C ASN A 9 -7.62 0.44 -19.70
N GLY A 10 -7.86 1.32 -18.72
CA GLY A 10 -9.22 1.67 -18.30
C GLY A 10 -9.94 0.62 -17.45
N VAL A 11 -9.32 -0.54 -17.15
CA VAL A 11 -9.95 -1.68 -16.44
C VAL A 11 -10.51 -1.30 -15.06
N LEU A 12 -9.91 -0.33 -14.39
CA LEU A 12 -10.32 0.10 -13.04
C LEU A 12 -11.52 1.06 -13.06
N SER A 13 -11.99 1.46 -14.24
CA SER A 13 -13.12 2.39 -14.38
C SER A 13 -14.41 1.75 -13.87
N GLY A 14 -15.12 2.43 -12.99
CA GLY A 14 -16.40 1.95 -12.43
C GLY A 14 -16.27 0.84 -11.39
N ASN A 15 -15.11 0.19 -11.28
CA ASN A 15 -14.87 -0.94 -10.37
C ASN A 15 -13.80 -0.66 -9.32
N THR A 16 -13.29 0.57 -9.23
CA THR A 16 -12.29 0.93 -8.22
C THR A 16 -12.55 2.33 -7.67
N THR A 17 -12.51 2.45 -6.35
CA THR A 17 -12.55 3.75 -5.64
C THR A 17 -11.21 4.03 -4.99
N VAL A 18 -10.87 5.32 -4.87
CA VAL A 18 -9.66 5.78 -4.18
C VAL A 18 -10.07 6.85 -3.17
N GLU A 19 -9.73 6.64 -1.91
CA GLU A 19 -10.07 7.57 -0.82
C GLU A 19 -8.94 7.72 0.21
N TRP A 20 -8.96 8.81 0.96
CA TRP A 20 -8.03 9.02 2.08
C TRP A 20 -8.52 8.29 3.34
N SER A 21 -7.60 7.62 4.01
CA SER A 21 -7.76 7.13 5.38
C SER A 21 -7.22 8.19 6.33
N SER A 22 -8.10 9.04 6.82
CA SER A 22 -7.74 10.34 7.41
C SER A 22 -7.11 10.29 8.81
N SER A 23 -7.26 9.20 9.57
CA SER A 23 -6.79 9.21 10.99
C SER A 23 -6.20 7.92 11.55
N ARG A 24 -6.41 6.75 10.94
CA ARG A 24 -6.08 5.47 11.61
C ARG A 24 -5.05 4.61 10.89
N MET A 25 -4.75 4.90 9.63
CA MET A 25 -3.82 4.06 8.87
C MET A 25 -2.38 4.53 9.06
N THR A 26 -1.71 4.00 10.06
CA THR A 26 -0.33 4.38 10.42
C THR A 26 0.67 3.23 10.29
N LEU A 27 0.27 2.10 9.68
CA LEU A 27 1.12 0.91 9.50
C LEU A 27 1.67 0.77 8.06
N CYS A 28 0.96 1.33 7.08
CA CYS A 28 1.30 1.26 5.66
C CYS A 28 0.81 2.51 4.93
N GLY A 29 1.45 2.84 3.80
CA GLY A 29 1.06 4.01 2.99
C GLY A 29 -0.30 3.85 2.30
N GLY A 30 -0.75 2.63 2.03
CA GLY A 30 -1.99 2.34 1.33
C GLY A 30 -2.49 0.93 1.59
N THR A 31 -3.74 0.67 1.20
CA THR A 31 -4.33 -0.68 1.18
C THR A 31 -5.34 -0.79 0.05
N CYS A 32 -5.42 -1.95 -0.59
CA CYS A 32 -6.46 -2.31 -1.54
C CYS A 32 -7.29 -3.48 -1.02
N LYS A 33 -8.62 -3.37 -1.09
CA LYS A 33 -9.55 -4.43 -0.71
C LYS A 33 -10.60 -4.65 -1.79
N TYR A 34 -10.77 -5.89 -2.23
CA TYR A 34 -11.86 -6.25 -3.15
C TYR A 34 -13.18 -6.49 -2.39
N HIS A 35 -14.25 -5.91 -2.90
CA HIS A 35 -15.62 -6.07 -2.45
C HIS A 35 -16.45 -6.66 -3.61
N PRO A 36 -17.10 -7.82 -3.44
CA PRO A 36 -17.81 -8.49 -4.54
C PRO A 36 -18.86 -7.65 -5.26
N LEU A 37 -19.50 -6.70 -4.56
CA LEU A 37 -20.59 -5.88 -5.10
C LEU A 37 -20.15 -4.49 -5.60
N SER A 38 -18.98 -4.01 -5.16
CA SER A 38 -18.54 -2.63 -5.39
C SER A 38 -17.11 -2.53 -5.94
N GLY A 39 -16.48 -3.65 -6.27
CA GLY A 39 -15.12 -3.70 -6.80
C GLY A 39 -14.05 -3.39 -5.74
N CYS A 40 -12.92 -2.85 -6.19
CA CYS A 40 -11.76 -2.57 -5.35
C CYS A 40 -11.88 -1.21 -4.63
N GLN A 41 -11.60 -1.19 -3.33
CA GLN A 41 -11.45 0.03 -2.54
C GLN A 41 -9.96 0.22 -2.23
N ILE A 42 -9.39 1.32 -2.74
CA ILE A 42 -8.04 1.77 -2.39
C ILE A 42 -8.17 2.86 -1.32
N LYS A 43 -7.47 2.66 -0.20
CA LYS A 43 -7.29 3.66 0.85
C LYS A 43 -5.84 4.11 0.88
N LEU A 44 -5.61 5.41 0.98
CA LEU A 44 -4.27 6.00 1.13
C LEU A 44 -4.11 6.63 2.52
N SER A 45 -2.94 6.49 3.13
CA SER A 45 -2.69 6.97 4.49
C SER A 45 -2.44 8.47 4.45
N GLU A 46 -3.41 9.26 4.88
CA GLU A 46 -3.18 10.69 5.05
C GLU A 46 -2.07 10.96 6.09
N PRO A 47 -2.05 10.31 7.28
CA PRO A 47 -1.01 10.55 8.27
C PRO A 47 0.42 10.33 7.77
N LEU A 48 0.65 9.24 7.01
CA LEU A 48 1.99 8.92 6.52
C LEU A 48 2.35 9.71 5.26
N LEU A 49 1.42 9.89 4.32
CA LEU A 49 1.73 10.46 3.01
C LEU A 49 1.74 11.99 3.01
N LYS A 50 1.04 12.67 3.93
CA LYS A 50 1.06 14.14 4.00
C LYS A 50 2.43 14.71 4.37
N LEU A 51 3.29 13.91 4.99
CA LEU A 51 4.65 14.29 5.41
C LEU A 51 5.71 13.94 4.36
N ARG A 52 5.31 13.38 3.22
CA ARG A 52 6.21 12.84 2.19
C ARG A 52 6.18 13.67 0.91
N PRO A 53 7.25 13.60 0.10
CA PRO A 53 7.21 14.11 -1.26
C PRO A 53 6.04 13.49 -2.05
N VAL A 54 5.42 14.29 -2.92
CA VAL A 54 4.33 13.84 -3.83
C VAL A 54 4.72 12.59 -4.64
N ARG A 55 6.02 12.39 -4.90
CA ARG A 55 6.55 11.19 -5.54
C ARG A 55 6.13 9.90 -4.83
N ASP A 56 6.14 9.87 -3.51
CA ASP A 56 5.85 8.67 -2.74
C ASP A 56 4.36 8.35 -2.75
N LEU A 57 3.51 9.39 -2.67
CA LEU A 57 2.07 9.26 -2.89
C LEU A 57 1.77 8.56 -4.21
N LYS A 58 2.45 8.96 -5.30
CA LYS A 58 2.27 8.35 -6.63
C LYS A 58 2.70 6.88 -6.65
N MET A 59 3.82 6.54 -6.01
CA MET A 59 4.29 5.15 -5.94
C MET A 59 3.35 4.25 -5.14
N VAL A 60 2.87 4.73 -3.99
CA VAL A 60 1.91 3.99 -3.16
C VAL A 60 0.58 3.84 -3.90
N LEU A 61 0.07 4.89 -4.54
CA LEU A 61 -1.15 4.78 -5.34
C LEU A 61 -1.00 3.76 -6.48
N LEU A 62 0.09 3.82 -7.25
CA LEU A 62 0.33 2.86 -8.33
C LEU A 62 0.49 1.43 -7.80
N HIS A 63 1.12 1.24 -6.63
CA HIS A 63 1.18 -0.06 -5.95
C HIS A 63 -0.23 -0.61 -5.68
N GLU A 64 -1.09 0.16 -5.05
CA GLU A 64 -2.46 -0.28 -4.75
C GLU A 64 -3.32 -0.46 -6.02
N MET A 65 -3.05 0.29 -7.08
CA MET A 65 -3.72 0.12 -8.38
C MET A 65 -3.32 -1.18 -9.09
N ILE A 66 -2.09 -1.67 -8.91
CA ILE A 66 -1.67 -2.99 -9.41
C ILE A 66 -2.46 -4.10 -8.71
N HIS A 67 -2.61 -4.01 -7.38
CA HIS A 67 -3.49 -4.91 -6.62
C HIS A 67 -4.92 -4.87 -7.16
N ALA A 68 -5.48 -3.67 -7.31
CA ALA A 68 -6.84 -3.50 -7.81
C ALA A 68 -7.02 -4.07 -9.21
N HIS A 69 -6.02 -3.93 -10.10
CA HIS A 69 -6.03 -4.49 -11.45
C HIS A 69 -6.05 -6.01 -11.42
N ASN A 70 -5.15 -6.62 -10.66
CA ASN A 70 -5.05 -8.07 -10.56
C ASN A 70 -6.32 -8.69 -9.95
N MET A 71 -6.89 -8.06 -8.91
CA MET A 71 -8.15 -8.46 -8.31
C MET A 71 -9.34 -8.30 -9.28
N THR A 72 -9.43 -7.17 -9.98
CA THR A 72 -10.49 -6.89 -10.96
C THR A 72 -10.51 -7.92 -12.09
N LEU A 73 -9.33 -8.28 -12.62
CA LEU A 73 -9.20 -9.28 -13.68
C LEU A 73 -9.17 -10.72 -13.16
N ARG A 74 -9.29 -10.93 -11.84
CA ARG A 74 -9.20 -12.25 -11.18
C ARG A 74 -7.91 -13.00 -11.56
N ILE A 75 -6.82 -12.27 -11.70
CA ILE A 75 -5.49 -12.85 -11.95
C ILE A 75 -5.04 -13.54 -10.67
N ARG A 76 -4.71 -14.83 -10.79
CA ARG A 76 -4.22 -15.63 -9.67
C ARG A 76 -2.76 -15.26 -9.38
N ASP A 77 -2.48 -14.85 -8.16
CA ASP A 77 -1.13 -14.64 -7.65
C ASP A 77 -0.76 -15.78 -6.69
N PRO A 78 0.38 -16.47 -6.88
CA PRO A 78 0.84 -17.51 -5.95
C PRO A 78 1.32 -16.93 -4.61
N ASP A 79 1.67 -15.65 -4.54
CA ASP A 79 2.07 -14.99 -3.31
C ASP A 79 0.85 -14.61 -2.47
N PRO A 80 0.78 -15.01 -1.18
CA PRO A 80 -0.35 -14.66 -0.31
C PRO A 80 -0.55 -13.17 -0.09
N GLY A 81 0.50 -12.35 -0.24
CA GLY A 81 0.45 -10.89 -0.17
C GLY A 81 0.03 -10.23 -1.48
N GLY A 82 -0.11 -11.00 -2.57
CA GLY A 82 -0.42 -10.49 -3.90
C GLY A 82 0.77 -9.81 -4.57
N HIS A 83 2.00 -10.14 -4.20
CA HIS A 83 3.24 -9.55 -4.73
C HIS A 83 4.07 -10.53 -5.55
N GLY A 84 3.46 -11.57 -6.12
CA GLY A 84 4.15 -12.56 -6.94
C GLY A 84 4.37 -12.09 -8.38
N PRO A 85 4.65 -13.01 -9.31
CA PRO A 85 5.01 -12.67 -10.68
C PRO A 85 4.03 -11.70 -11.38
N PRO A 86 2.69 -11.87 -11.30
CA PRO A 86 1.76 -10.95 -11.95
C PRO A 86 1.88 -9.50 -11.45
N PHE A 87 2.07 -9.31 -10.15
CA PHE A 87 2.30 -7.99 -9.57
C PHE A 87 3.64 -7.41 -10.03
N VAL A 88 4.71 -8.20 -9.91
CA VAL A 88 6.09 -7.77 -10.21
C VAL A 88 6.25 -7.42 -11.68
N ASP A 89 5.61 -8.15 -12.59
CA ASP A 89 5.64 -7.88 -14.02
C ASP A 89 5.00 -6.54 -14.36
N LEU A 90 3.80 -6.27 -13.83
CA LEU A 90 3.11 -5.01 -14.06
C LEU A 90 3.84 -3.83 -13.39
N MET A 91 4.34 -4.03 -12.17
CA MET A 91 5.20 -3.07 -11.46
C MET A 91 6.43 -2.70 -12.28
N ASN A 92 7.16 -3.70 -12.81
CA ASN A 92 8.34 -3.49 -13.63
C ASN A 92 8.01 -2.79 -14.95
N LYS A 93 6.89 -3.15 -15.59
CA LYS A 93 6.40 -2.50 -16.79
C LYS A 93 6.12 -1.01 -16.55
N ILE A 94 5.46 -0.66 -15.45
CA ILE A 94 5.18 0.73 -15.09
C ILE A 94 6.49 1.46 -14.77
N ASN A 95 7.38 0.90 -13.92
CA ASN A 95 8.65 1.53 -13.58
C ASN A 95 9.50 1.86 -14.82
N LYS A 96 9.60 0.91 -15.76
CA LYS A 96 10.39 1.04 -17.01
C LYS A 96 9.65 1.75 -18.15
N SER A 97 8.38 2.13 -17.95
CA SER A 97 7.58 2.70 -19.03
C SER A 97 8.16 4.02 -19.55
N THR A 98 8.20 4.15 -20.87
CA THR A 98 8.64 5.35 -21.62
C THR A 98 7.47 6.12 -22.23
N ILE A 99 6.22 5.68 -22.00
CA ILE A 99 5.04 6.39 -22.50
C ILE A 99 4.98 7.79 -21.89
N PRO A 100 4.53 8.81 -22.65
CA PRO A 100 4.40 10.17 -22.14
C PRO A 100 3.51 10.23 -20.89
N ASP A 101 4.12 10.62 -19.77
CA ASP A 101 3.47 10.78 -18.47
C ASP A 101 3.91 12.11 -17.84
N PRO A 102 3.14 13.20 -17.98
CA PRO A 102 3.43 14.47 -17.31
C PRO A 102 3.47 14.38 -15.78
N GLN A 103 2.91 13.33 -15.16
CA GLN A 103 2.99 13.09 -13.73
C GLN A 103 4.20 12.27 -13.31
N ARG A 104 4.96 11.68 -14.25
CA ARG A 104 6.16 10.90 -13.93
C ARG A 104 7.21 11.80 -13.26
N PRO A 105 7.67 11.45 -12.06
CA PRO A 105 8.69 12.23 -11.36
C PRO A 105 10.04 12.15 -12.10
N PRO A 106 10.92 13.16 -11.92
CA PRO A 106 12.31 13.06 -12.36
C PRO A 106 12.98 11.77 -11.86
N GLY A 107 13.63 11.03 -12.76
CA GLY A 107 14.22 9.71 -12.46
C GLY A 107 13.21 8.55 -12.43
N GLY A 108 11.96 8.77 -12.79
CA GLY A 108 10.93 7.75 -12.97
C GLY A 108 10.30 7.21 -11.69
N TYR A 109 9.30 6.36 -11.87
CA TYR A 109 8.71 5.59 -10.77
C TYR A 109 9.67 4.51 -10.28
N ARG A 110 9.57 4.21 -8.98
CA ARG A 110 10.30 3.14 -8.29
C ARG A 110 9.33 2.41 -7.36
N ILE A 111 8.23 1.93 -7.94
CA ILE A 111 7.26 1.10 -7.23
C ILE A 111 7.99 -0.18 -6.77
N THR A 112 7.77 -0.56 -5.51
CA THR A 112 8.35 -1.74 -4.87
C THR A 112 7.24 -2.67 -4.37
N THR A 113 7.58 -3.92 -4.04
CA THR A 113 6.66 -4.87 -3.38
C THR A 113 6.34 -4.48 -1.95
N THR A 114 7.19 -3.67 -1.32
CA THR A 114 6.92 -3.07 -0.01
C THR A 114 6.39 -1.64 -0.17
N HIS A 115 5.42 -1.28 0.66
CA HIS A 115 4.90 0.09 0.76
C HIS A 115 4.74 0.52 2.23
N SER A 116 5.49 -0.14 3.14
CA SER A 116 5.60 0.28 4.53
C SER A 116 6.60 1.42 4.65
N MET A 117 6.17 2.51 5.26
CA MET A 117 6.98 3.69 5.51
C MET A 117 7.65 3.54 6.88
N HIS A 118 8.58 2.57 7.01
CA HIS A 118 9.07 2.07 8.31
C HIS A 118 9.50 3.17 9.29
N GLY A 119 10.19 4.22 8.81
CA GLY A 119 10.62 5.34 9.66
C GLY A 119 9.45 6.17 10.17
N GLU A 120 8.48 6.48 9.31
CA GLU A 120 7.29 7.23 9.67
C GLU A 120 6.35 6.41 10.55
N VAL A 121 6.21 5.11 10.28
CA VAL A 121 5.43 4.18 11.10
C VAL A 121 5.92 4.18 12.54
N ASP A 122 7.23 4.22 12.76
CA ASP A 122 7.81 4.24 14.10
C ASP A 122 7.52 5.55 14.85
N ASN A 123 7.38 6.70 14.17
CA ASN A 123 6.92 7.95 14.79
C ASN A 123 5.48 7.84 15.32
N TYR A 124 4.65 7.00 14.71
CA TYR A 124 3.29 6.76 15.17
C TYR A 124 3.21 5.67 16.24
N ARG A 125 4.25 4.86 16.45
CA ARG A 125 4.27 3.80 17.47
C ARG A 125 4.73 4.33 18.83
N THR A 126 3.93 5.22 19.41
CA THR A 126 4.23 5.94 20.65
C THR A 126 3.97 5.13 21.91
N HIS A 127 3.22 4.03 21.85
CA HIS A 127 2.91 3.21 23.02
C HIS A 127 3.78 1.96 23.07
N TRP A 128 4.53 1.81 24.15
CA TRP A 128 5.57 0.80 24.30
C TRP A 128 5.26 -0.07 25.51
N TRP A 129 5.40 -1.38 25.33
CA TRP A 129 5.32 -2.34 26.42
C TRP A 129 6.48 -3.30 26.32
N GLU A 130 7.02 -3.70 27.46
CA GLU A 130 7.95 -4.82 27.55
C GLU A 130 7.21 -6.00 28.16
N CYS A 131 7.28 -7.16 27.51
CA CYS A 131 6.76 -8.38 28.12
C CYS A 131 7.64 -8.77 29.31
N GLU A 132 7.04 -8.91 30.49
CA GLU A 132 7.80 -9.26 31.70
C GLU A 132 8.50 -10.62 31.61
N ARG A 133 7.86 -11.59 30.93
CA ARG A 133 8.32 -12.98 30.79
C ARG A 133 9.42 -13.14 29.74
N CYS A 134 9.22 -12.62 28.52
CA CYS A 134 10.15 -12.83 27.40
C CYS A 134 10.98 -11.61 27.01
N LYS A 135 10.83 -10.48 27.71
CA LYS A 135 11.57 -9.21 27.47
C LYS A 135 11.42 -8.62 26.07
N LYS A 136 10.45 -9.09 25.29
CA LYS A 136 10.14 -8.55 23.97
C LYS A 136 9.48 -7.18 24.11
N VAL A 137 10.04 -6.18 23.44
CA VAL A 137 9.46 -4.84 23.33
C VAL A 137 8.44 -4.82 22.20
N ILE A 138 7.21 -4.43 22.53
CA ILE A 138 6.09 -4.30 21.60
C ILE A 138 5.76 -2.82 21.47
N LYS A 139 5.85 -2.29 20.25
CA LYS A 139 5.53 -0.89 19.94
C LYS A 139 4.25 -0.82 19.10
N ARG A 140 3.27 0.00 19.52
CA ARG A 140 1.98 0.16 18.81
C ARG A 140 1.60 1.62 18.68
N SER A 141 0.78 1.90 17.68
CA SER A 141 0.19 3.23 17.47
C SER A 141 -1.08 3.48 18.26
N MET A 142 -1.66 2.43 18.85
CA MET A 142 -2.81 2.53 19.74
C MET A 142 -2.42 2.05 21.13
N ASN A 143 -2.97 2.69 22.17
CA ASN A 143 -2.80 2.29 23.56
C ASN A 143 -3.52 0.95 23.84
N ARG A 144 -2.91 -0.15 23.40
CA ARG A 144 -3.43 -1.51 23.56
C ARG A 144 -2.33 -2.40 24.15
N PRO A 145 -2.51 -2.97 25.35
CA PRO A 145 -1.50 -3.83 25.96
C PRO A 145 -1.23 -5.08 25.11
N PRO A 146 -0.04 -5.69 25.23
CA PRO A 146 0.28 -6.98 24.62
C PRO A 146 -0.78 -8.04 24.95
N GLN A 147 -1.02 -8.93 23.99
CA GLN A 147 -1.82 -10.14 24.13
C GLN A 147 -0.89 -11.36 24.04
N GLU A 148 -1.39 -12.53 24.42
CA GLU A 148 -0.61 -13.77 24.47
C GLU A 148 0.11 -14.08 23.15
N ALA A 149 -0.57 -13.89 22.01
CA ALA A 149 0.00 -14.06 20.68
C ALA A 149 1.19 -13.13 20.35
N ASP A 150 1.38 -12.00 21.04
CA ASP A 150 2.56 -11.15 20.83
C ASP A 150 3.83 -11.74 21.47
N CYS A 151 3.66 -12.66 22.42
CA CYS A 151 4.70 -13.21 23.28
C CYS A 151 5.09 -14.65 22.91
N ILE A 152 4.35 -15.30 22.02
CA ILE A 152 4.67 -16.63 21.48
C ILE A 152 5.65 -16.43 20.32
N GLY A 153 6.84 -17.01 20.43
CA GLY A 153 7.87 -17.12 19.41
C GLY A 153 8.32 -18.57 19.29
#